data_AF-A0A9D2QAA1-F1
#
_entry.id   AF-A0A9D2QAA1-F1
#
_cell.length_a   1.000
_cell.length_b   1.000
_cell.length_c   1.000
_cell.angle_alpha   90.00
_cell.angle_beta   90.00
_cell.angle_gamma   90.00
#
_symmetry.space_group_name_H-M   'P 1'
#
loop_
_entity.id
_entity.type
_entity.pdbx_description
1 polymer ?
#
loop_
_entity_poly.entity_id
_entity_poly.type
_entity_poly.pdbx_seq_one_letter_code
_entity_poly.pdbx_strand_id
1 'polypeptide(L)'
;MSRVQKKKVAVVQCAGGCRRQTEVGRPAGNGYQTEGSGPAGNGCQTEGSGPAENGCQQILETKADAVSCEYGCLGGGSCVAACRLHAVYINARGAAEVDPEKCAGCGLCAKACPRNLIRITSVEYNIYPACVSEDAGAQTRKNCDTGCIACGICVRNCPMAAISIENNHAVIDEEKCIACGMCAVKCPRGAIRDYNGIFTVREAQVGS
;
A
#
# COMPACT_ATOMS: atom_id res chain seq x y z
N MET A 1 26.68 -9.29 25.98
CA MET A 1 25.48 -9.69 25.22
C MET A 1 25.43 -8.85 23.95
N SER A 2 25.97 -9.36 22.85
CA SER A 2 25.95 -8.64 21.56
C SER A 2 24.51 -8.33 21.20
N ARG A 3 24.18 -7.04 21.02
CA ARG A 3 22.88 -6.63 20.44
C ARG A 3 22.74 -7.36 19.11
N VAL A 4 21.94 -8.41 19.07
CA VAL A 4 21.48 -9.00 17.81
C VAL A 4 20.75 -7.86 17.10
N GLN A 5 21.38 -7.27 16.08
CA GLN A 5 20.76 -6.22 15.31
C GLN A 5 19.57 -6.85 14.60
N LYS A 6 18.36 -6.58 15.09
CA LYS A 6 17.12 -7.05 14.47
C LYS A 6 17.15 -6.62 13.01
N LYS A 7 17.00 -7.57 12.08
CA LYS A 7 16.94 -7.28 10.65
C LYS A 7 15.82 -6.24 10.43
N LYS A 8 16.10 -5.23 9.61
CA LYS A 8 15.18 -4.13 9.33
C LYS A 8 14.68 -4.22 7.90
N VAL A 9 13.51 -3.65 7.65
CA VAL A 9 12.88 -3.65 6.35
C VAL A 9 11.97 -2.43 6.17
N ALA A 10 11.72 -2.07 4.93
CA ALA A 10 10.76 -1.04 4.57
C ALA A 10 9.36 -1.64 4.45
N VAL A 11 8.36 -0.95 5.00
CA VAL A 11 6.94 -1.24 4.79
C VAL A 11 6.23 -0.03 4.22
N VAL A 12 5.24 -0.26 3.37
CA VAL A 12 4.49 0.80 2.67
C VAL A 12 3.09 0.92 3.27
N GLN A 13 2.75 2.10 3.77
CA GLN A 13 1.46 2.48 4.35
C GLN A 13 0.40 2.82 3.29
N CYS A 14 0.45 2.11 2.16
CA CYS A 14 -0.56 2.14 1.11
C CYS A 14 -0.54 0.79 0.39
N ALA A 15 -1.61 0.00 0.52
CA ALA A 15 -1.74 -1.27 -0.17
C ALA A 15 -2.11 -1.14 -1.67
N GLY A 16 -2.33 0.08 -2.17
CA GLY A 16 -2.91 0.36 -3.49
C GLY A 16 -4.43 0.33 -3.48
N GLY A 17 -5.04 0.35 -4.66
CA GLY A 17 -6.51 0.35 -4.81
C GLY A 17 -7.15 1.71 -4.55
N CYS A 18 -6.36 2.78 -4.54
CA CYS A 18 -6.88 4.13 -4.59
C CYS A 18 -7.32 4.45 -6.02
N ARG A 19 -8.53 4.96 -6.19
CA ARG A 19 -9.08 5.33 -7.50
C ARG A 19 -8.34 6.53 -8.05
N ARG A 20 -8.19 6.64 -9.37
CA ARG A 20 -7.74 7.90 -9.97
C ARG A 20 -8.83 8.96 -9.82
N GLN A 21 -8.46 10.24 -9.79
CA GLN A 21 -9.44 11.34 -9.73
C GLN A 21 -10.47 11.27 -10.86
N THR A 22 -10.06 10.80 -12.04
CA THR A 22 -10.94 10.57 -13.20
C THR A 22 -11.95 9.43 -13.01
N GLU A 23 -11.80 8.59 -11.98
CA GLU A 23 -12.59 7.38 -11.74
C GLU A 23 -13.48 7.47 -10.48
N VAL A 24 -13.39 8.57 -9.73
CA VAL A 24 -14.19 8.78 -8.50
C VAL A 24 -15.67 8.85 -8.87
N GLY A 25 -16.48 7.90 -8.34
CA GLY A 25 -17.93 7.82 -8.59
C GLY A 25 -18.36 6.77 -9.64
N ARG A 26 -17.43 6.13 -10.35
CA ARG A 26 -17.72 4.98 -11.22
C ARG A 26 -17.83 3.69 -10.37
N PRO A 27 -18.76 2.74 -10.62
CA PRO A 27 -18.81 1.49 -9.86
C PRO A 27 -17.47 0.75 -9.94
N ALA A 28 -17.10 0.02 -8.87
CA ALA A 28 -15.88 -0.78 -8.86
C ALA A 28 -15.94 -1.80 -10.00
N GLY A 29 -15.21 -1.54 -11.08
CA GLY A 29 -15.13 -2.46 -12.21
C GLY A 29 -14.37 -3.71 -11.80
N ASN A 30 -14.82 -4.88 -12.26
CA ASN A 30 -14.04 -6.10 -12.21
C ASN A 30 -12.78 -5.92 -13.04
N GLY A 31 -11.66 -5.64 -12.38
CA GLY A 31 -10.33 -5.70 -12.97
C GLY A 31 -10.05 -4.64 -14.04
N TYR A 32 -8.76 -4.43 -14.27
CA TYR A 32 -8.25 -3.74 -15.45
C TYR A 32 -8.74 -4.47 -16.72
N GLN A 33 -9.87 -4.06 -17.29
CA GLN A 33 -10.21 -4.37 -18.68
C GLN A 33 -9.57 -3.30 -19.56
N THR A 34 -8.43 -3.65 -20.14
CA THR A 34 -7.90 -2.97 -21.32
C THR A 34 -8.67 -3.48 -22.54
N GLU A 35 -9.83 -2.90 -22.85
CA GLU A 35 -10.52 -3.16 -24.12
C GLU A 35 -10.53 -1.90 -24.96
N GLY A 36 -9.75 -1.96 -26.04
CA GLY A 36 -9.47 -0.83 -26.93
C GLY A 36 -10.53 -0.58 -27.99
N SER A 37 -10.39 0.59 -28.62
CA SER A 37 -10.94 0.88 -29.94
C SER A 37 -10.07 1.92 -30.64
N GLY A 38 -9.18 1.48 -31.52
CA GLY A 38 -8.34 2.30 -32.42
C GLY A 38 -7.42 1.42 -33.29
N PRO A 39 -7.23 1.73 -34.59
CA PRO A 39 -7.05 0.73 -35.64
C PRO A 39 -5.62 0.22 -35.85
N ALA A 40 -5.54 -0.95 -36.49
CA ALA A 40 -4.34 -1.71 -36.82
C ALA A 40 -3.32 -0.94 -37.69
N GLY A 41 -2.07 -0.93 -37.24
CA GLY A 41 -0.92 -0.45 -38.01
C GLY A 41 0.37 -1.09 -37.49
N ASN A 42 1.10 -1.76 -38.37
CA ASN A 42 2.32 -2.52 -38.10
C ASN A 42 3.38 -1.70 -37.36
N GLY A 43 3.84 -2.23 -36.21
CA GLY A 43 5.01 -1.72 -35.52
C GLY A 43 5.14 -2.36 -34.17
N CYS A 44 6.28 -2.98 -33.88
CA CYS A 44 6.64 -3.49 -32.56
C CYS A 44 6.86 -2.30 -31.60
N GLN A 45 5.77 -1.66 -31.19
CA GLN A 45 5.72 -0.63 -30.16
C GLN A 45 4.74 -1.12 -29.08
N THR A 46 5.29 -1.73 -28.04
CA THR A 46 4.53 -2.00 -26.82
C THR A 46 4.33 -0.68 -26.08
N GLU A 47 3.40 0.16 -26.55
CA GLU A 47 2.88 1.30 -25.80
C GLU A 47 1.81 0.79 -24.83
N GLY A 48 2.27 0.03 -23.83
CA GLY A 48 1.46 -0.46 -22.73
C GLY A 48 1.91 0.22 -21.45
N SER A 49 1.18 1.25 -21.02
CA SER A 49 1.01 1.66 -19.62
C SER A 49 2.21 1.36 -18.68
N GLY A 50 3.35 1.97 -18.97
CA GLY A 50 4.48 2.00 -18.03
C GLY A 50 4.15 2.91 -16.83
N PRO A 51 4.84 2.77 -15.68
CA PRO A 51 4.79 3.81 -14.64
C PRO A 51 5.16 5.13 -15.29
N ALA A 52 4.42 6.21 -14.99
CA ALA A 52 4.70 7.54 -15.52
C ALA A 52 6.21 7.79 -15.50
N GLU A 53 6.78 8.22 -16.62
CA GLU A 53 8.20 8.61 -16.74
C GLU A 53 8.61 9.79 -15.85
N ASN A 54 7.67 10.23 -15.00
CA ASN A 54 7.71 11.35 -14.10
C ASN A 54 7.71 10.83 -12.65
N GLY A 55 8.75 11.19 -11.90
CA GLY A 55 8.85 10.84 -10.48
C GLY A 55 7.65 11.34 -9.66
N CYS A 56 7.46 10.76 -8.46
CA CYS A 56 6.39 11.16 -7.54
C CYS A 56 6.33 12.66 -7.27
N GLN A 57 7.48 13.35 -7.29
CA GLN A 57 7.58 14.80 -7.10
C GLN A 57 6.87 15.58 -8.22
N GLN A 58 7.08 15.20 -9.46
CA GLN A 58 6.47 15.85 -10.62
C GLN A 58 4.96 15.58 -10.68
N ILE A 59 4.52 14.40 -10.25
CA ILE A 59 3.09 14.09 -10.11
C ILE A 59 2.42 15.00 -9.06
N LEU A 60 3.11 15.29 -7.94
CA LEU A 60 2.59 16.22 -6.93
C LEU A 60 2.43 17.65 -7.46
N GLU A 61 3.39 18.11 -8.26
CA GLU A 61 3.41 19.48 -8.80
C GLU A 61 2.38 19.67 -9.91
N THR A 62 2.32 18.72 -10.85
CA THR A 62 1.45 18.82 -12.03
C THR A 62 0.02 18.36 -11.77
N LYS A 63 -0.19 17.54 -10.75
CA LYS A 63 -1.44 16.81 -10.48
C LYS A 63 -1.92 15.95 -11.66
N ALA A 64 -1.05 15.65 -12.63
CA ALA A 64 -1.35 14.73 -13.72
C ALA A 64 -1.56 13.32 -13.16
N ASP A 65 -2.60 12.62 -13.60
CA ASP A 65 -2.96 11.27 -13.13
C ASP A 65 -3.10 11.15 -11.60
N ALA A 66 -3.51 12.25 -10.94
CA ALA A 66 -3.59 12.30 -9.50
C ALA A 66 -4.53 11.23 -8.95
N VAL A 67 -4.01 10.46 -8.00
CA VAL A 67 -4.78 9.54 -7.18
C VAL A 67 -5.76 10.34 -6.32
N SER A 68 -7.01 9.86 -6.20
CA SER A 68 -8.08 10.54 -5.47
C SER A 68 -7.80 10.67 -3.97
N CYS A 69 -7.03 9.74 -3.41
CA CYS A 69 -6.56 9.78 -2.04
C CYS A 69 -5.33 10.70 -1.91
N GLU A 70 -5.45 11.76 -1.12
CA GLU A 70 -4.36 12.68 -0.78
C GLU A 70 -3.24 11.98 0.00
N TYR A 71 -3.59 10.95 0.77
CA TYR A 71 -2.69 10.14 1.59
C TYR A 71 -2.18 8.88 0.85
N GLY A 72 -2.52 8.71 -0.43
CA GLY A 72 -2.24 7.50 -1.20
C GLY A 72 -0.88 7.49 -1.88
N CYS A 73 -0.39 6.32 -2.26
CA CYS A 73 0.77 6.21 -3.15
C CYS A 73 0.43 6.81 -4.53
N LEU A 74 1.36 7.52 -5.14
CA LEU A 74 1.18 8.15 -6.47
C LEU A 74 1.56 7.22 -7.63
N GLY A 75 2.26 6.12 -7.38
CA GLY A 75 2.72 5.20 -8.42
C GLY A 75 3.92 5.69 -9.28
N GLY A 76 4.42 6.92 -9.07
CA GLY A 76 5.52 7.50 -9.87
C GLY A 76 6.93 6.94 -9.62
N GLY A 77 7.09 5.82 -8.92
CA GLY A 77 8.36 5.07 -8.90
C GLY A 77 9.58 5.74 -8.23
N SER A 78 9.49 6.90 -7.57
CA SER A 78 10.67 7.54 -6.95
C SER A 78 11.38 6.65 -5.91
N CYS A 79 10.62 5.84 -5.17
CA CYS A 79 11.17 4.87 -4.23
C CYS A 79 11.85 3.67 -4.93
N VAL A 80 11.38 3.29 -6.13
CA VAL A 80 11.98 2.26 -6.98
C VAL A 80 13.34 2.75 -7.48
N ALA A 81 13.40 3.97 -8.02
CA ALA A 81 14.64 4.59 -8.49
C ALA A 81 15.69 4.77 -7.36
N ALA A 82 15.23 5.01 -6.12
CA ALA A 82 16.11 5.16 -4.96
C ALA A 82 16.67 3.81 -4.44
N CYS A 83 16.06 2.68 -4.79
CA CYS A 83 16.44 1.38 -4.23
C CYS A 83 17.55 0.71 -5.04
N ARG A 84 18.80 0.78 -4.55
CA ARG A 84 19.97 0.15 -5.18
C ARG A 84 19.94 -1.39 -5.20
N LEU A 85 19.12 -2.00 -4.35
CA LEU A 85 18.96 -3.45 -4.28
C LEU A 85 17.75 -3.94 -5.09
N HIS A 86 17.04 -3.04 -5.77
CA HIS A 86 15.83 -3.34 -6.53
C HIS A 86 14.78 -4.12 -5.72
N ALA A 87 14.71 -3.84 -4.41
CA ALA A 87 13.75 -4.44 -3.49
C ALA A 87 12.40 -3.73 -3.50
N VAL A 88 12.24 -2.59 -4.18
CA VAL A 88 10.98 -1.84 -4.25
C VAL A 88 10.47 -1.85 -5.68
N TYR A 89 9.19 -2.11 -5.88
CA TYR A 89 8.52 -2.09 -7.17
C TYR A 89 7.11 -1.51 -7.03
N ILE A 90 6.47 -1.12 -8.14
CA ILE A 90 5.07 -0.71 -8.15
C ILE A 90 4.21 -1.92 -8.51
N ASN A 91 3.25 -2.27 -7.65
CA ASN A 91 2.36 -3.41 -7.88
C ASN A 91 1.22 -3.06 -8.85
N ALA A 92 0.45 -4.07 -9.26
CA ALA A 92 -0.69 -3.91 -10.16
C ALA A 92 -1.79 -2.97 -9.64
N ARG A 93 -1.80 -2.66 -8.34
CA ARG A 93 -2.74 -1.72 -7.70
C ARG A 93 -2.21 -0.29 -7.64
N GLY A 94 -1.09 0.00 -8.32
CA GLY A 94 -0.49 1.33 -8.42
C GLY A 94 0.24 1.82 -7.17
N ALA A 95 0.52 0.93 -6.21
CA ALA A 95 1.26 1.27 -4.99
C ALA A 95 2.63 0.62 -4.94
N ALA A 96 3.55 1.25 -4.21
CA ALA A 96 4.85 0.68 -3.93
C ALA A 96 4.72 -0.56 -3.02
N GLU A 97 5.47 -1.60 -3.35
CA GLU A 97 5.58 -2.83 -2.59
C GLU A 97 7.05 -3.20 -2.45
N VAL A 98 7.39 -3.85 -1.33
CA VAL A 98 8.78 -4.14 -0.95
C VAL A 98 8.96 -5.64 -0.90
N ASP A 99 9.95 -6.13 -1.63
CA ASP A 99 10.47 -7.48 -1.53
C ASP A 99 11.25 -7.63 -0.19
N PRO A 100 10.73 -8.42 0.75
CA PRO A 100 11.31 -8.57 2.08
C PRO A 100 12.69 -9.26 2.07
N GLU A 101 12.94 -10.10 1.07
CA GLU A 101 14.17 -10.90 0.98
C GLU A 101 15.33 -10.04 0.47
N LYS A 102 15.06 -9.14 -0.48
CA LYS A 102 16.05 -8.23 -1.05
C LYS A 102 16.29 -6.98 -0.20
N CYS A 103 15.33 -6.59 0.63
CA CYS A 103 15.41 -5.33 1.35
C CYS A 103 16.39 -5.39 2.55
N ALA A 104 17.38 -4.50 2.53
CA ALA A 104 18.33 -4.32 3.64
C ALA A 104 17.86 -3.31 4.71
N GLY A 105 16.69 -2.67 4.54
CA GLY A 105 16.18 -1.69 5.50
C GLY A 105 16.97 -0.38 5.60
N CYS A 106 17.61 0.06 4.51
CA CYS A 106 18.51 1.24 4.50
C CYS A 106 17.80 2.61 4.59
N GLY A 107 16.49 2.69 4.33
CA GLY A 107 15.72 3.94 4.47
C GLY A 107 15.75 4.90 3.26
N LEU A 108 16.48 4.59 2.18
CA LEU A 108 16.54 5.47 1.01
C LEU A 108 15.18 5.69 0.35
N CYS A 109 14.36 4.63 0.26
CA CYS A 109 12.99 4.72 -0.26
C CYS A 109 12.07 5.58 0.62
N ALA A 110 12.24 5.52 1.95
CA ALA A 110 11.49 6.36 2.89
C ALA A 110 11.80 7.84 2.65
N LYS A 111 13.09 8.19 2.51
CA LYS A 111 13.51 9.56 2.19
C LYS A 111 13.04 10.04 0.82
N ALA A 112 12.97 9.14 -0.16
CA ALA A 112 12.55 9.47 -1.53
C ALA A 112 11.03 9.60 -1.70
N CYS A 113 10.22 9.21 -0.70
CA CYS A 113 8.77 9.26 -0.79
C CYS A 113 8.28 10.65 -0.32
N PRO A 114 7.79 11.53 -1.23
CA PRO A 114 7.35 12.87 -0.82
C PRO A 114 6.06 12.86 0.02
N ARG A 115 5.32 11.74 0.04
CA ARG A 115 4.14 11.52 0.89
C ARG A 115 4.44 10.76 2.20
N ASN A 116 5.71 10.47 2.49
CA ASN A 116 6.15 9.77 3.71
C ASN A 116 5.42 8.45 3.99
N LEU A 117 5.03 7.71 2.95
CA LEU A 117 4.27 6.46 3.07
C LEU A 117 5.12 5.23 3.34
N ILE A 118 6.44 5.37 3.39
CA ILE A 118 7.35 4.25 3.57
C ILE A 118 8.09 4.45 4.88
N ARG A 119 8.02 3.47 5.78
CA ARG A 119 8.73 3.49 7.06
C ARG A 119 9.63 2.27 7.21
N ILE A 120 10.72 2.43 7.96
CA ILE A 120 11.63 1.34 8.30
C ILE A 120 11.23 0.75 9.65
N THR A 121 11.16 -0.56 9.70
CA THR A 121 10.64 -1.32 10.84
C THR A 121 11.39 -2.65 10.94
N SER A 122 11.24 -3.39 12.03
CA SER A 122 11.88 -4.70 12.20
C SER A 122 11.09 -5.80 11.50
N VAL A 123 11.77 -6.86 11.07
CA VAL A 123 11.10 -8.06 10.54
C VAL A 123 10.30 -8.80 11.60
N GLU A 124 10.81 -8.83 12.82
CA GLU A 124 10.19 -9.56 13.92
C GLU A 124 8.88 -8.86 14.31
N TYR A 125 7.79 -9.63 14.29
CA TYR A 125 6.47 -9.23 14.80
C TYR A 125 5.85 -8.01 14.10
N ASN A 126 6.01 -7.93 12.79
CA ASN A 126 5.53 -6.78 12.05
C ASN A 126 4.13 -6.99 11.48
N ILE A 127 3.15 -6.45 12.19
CA ILE A 127 1.80 -6.21 11.68
C ILE A 127 1.54 -4.72 11.69
N TYR A 128 1.06 -4.20 10.57
CA TYR A 128 0.89 -2.77 10.39
C TYR A 128 -0.36 -2.39 9.58
N PRO A 129 -0.93 -1.21 9.85
CA PRO A 129 -1.94 -0.60 8.98
C PRO A 129 -1.30 -0.14 7.66
N ALA A 130 -1.78 -0.66 6.53
CA ALA A 130 -1.38 -0.27 5.18
C ALA A 130 -2.23 0.90 4.62
N CYS A 131 -2.76 1.74 5.51
CA CYS A 131 -3.53 2.93 5.20
C CYS A 131 -3.36 3.96 6.32
N VAL A 132 -3.00 5.19 5.94
CA VAL A 132 -2.84 6.36 6.83
C VAL A 132 -3.74 7.54 6.44
N SER A 133 -4.77 7.26 5.63
CA SER A 133 -5.76 8.28 5.26
C SER A 133 -6.50 8.76 6.50
N GLU A 134 -6.56 10.09 6.66
CA GLU A 134 -7.33 10.72 7.74
C GLU A 134 -8.76 11.06 7.32
N ASP A 135 -9.14 10.70 6.09
CA ASP A 135 -10.49 10.87 5.58
C ASP A 135 -11.49 10.09 6.43
N ALA A 136 -12.71 10.63 6.59
CA ALA A 136 -13.80 9.88 7.18
C ALA A 136 -14.08 8.61 6.36
N GLY A 137 -14.43 7.50 7.02
CA GLY A 137 -14.55 6.20 6.35
C GLY A 137 -15.53 6.15 5.17
N ALA A 138 -16.55 7.02 5.14
CA ALA A 138 -17.44 7.18 3.98
C ALA A 138 -16.70 7.75 2.76
N GLN A 139 -15.82 8.71 2.96
CA GLN A 139 -14.98 9.29 1.92
C GLN A 139 -13.87 8.33 1.51
N THR A 140 -13.23 7.65 2.47
CA THR A 140 -12.21 6.63 2.17
C THR A 140 -12.76 5.52 1.26
N ARG A 141 -14.02 5.10 1.43
CA ARG A 141 -14.66 4.10 0.53
C ARG A 141 -14.85 4.60 -0.89
N LYS A 142 -15.03 5.90 -1.10
CA LYS A 142 -15.12 6.49 -2.45
C LYS A 142 -13.75 6.56 -3.09
N ASN A 143 -12.73 6.84 -2.30
CA ASN A 143 -11.36 7.06 -2.77
C ASN A 143 -10.54 5.76 -2.88
N CYS A 144 -10.84 4.72 -2.08
CA CYS A 144 -9.98 3.55 -1.94
C CYS A 144 -10.72 2.25 -1.58
N ASP A 145 -10.39 1.20 -2.31
CA ASP A 145 -10.99 -0.13 -2.18
C ASP A 145 -10.35 -0.99 -1.07
N THR A 146 -9.23 -0.58 -0.47
CA THR A 146 -8.61 -1.25 0.68
C THR A 146 -8.31 -0.31 1.86
N GLY A 147 -8.83 0.91 1.84
CA GLY A 147 -8.57 1.90 2.88
C GLY A 147 -9.23 1.56 4.22
N CYS A 148 -8.60 1.98 5.31
CA CYS A 148 -9.19 1.92 6.65
C CYS A 148 -10.44 2.81 6.70
N ILE A 149 -11.47 2.37 7.44
CA ILE A 149 -12.74 3.09 7.57
C ILE A 149 -13.10 3.36 9.03
N ALA A 150 -12.11 3.35 9.93
CA ALA A 150 -12.28 3.56 11.37
C ALA A 150 -13.32 2.66 12.07
N CYS A 151 -13.62 1.45 11.55
CA CYS A 151 -14.72 0.62 12.09
C CYS A 151 -14.49 0.02 13.49
N GLY A 152 -13.25 0.09 14.01
CA GLY A 152 -12.89 -0.42 15.34
C GLY A 152 -12.90 -1.95 15.51
N ILE A 153 -13.11 -2.73 14.44
CA ILE A 153 -13.09 -4.21 14.52
C ILE A 153 -11.73 -4.72 14.99
N CYS A 154 -10.63 -4.15 14.47
CA CYS A 154 -9.28 -4.50 14.88
C CYS A 154 -9.03 -4.23 16.37
N VAL A 155 -9.52 -3.10 16.89
CA VAL A 155 -9.43 -2.74 18.32
C VAL A 155 -10.11 -3.79 19.20
N ARG A 156 -11.35 -4.17 18.86
CA ARG A 156 -12.12 -5.17 19.62
C ARG A 156 -11.54 -6.58 19.60
N ASN A 157 -10.76 -6.93 18.57
CA ASN A 157 -10.19 -8.27 18.40
C ASN A 157 -8.71 -8.34 18.78
N CYS A 158 -8.09 -7.25 19.26
CA CYS A 158 -6.70 -7.29 19.69
C CYS A 158 -6.62 -7.78 21.15
N PRO A 159 -6.04 -8.97 21.43
CA PRO A 159 -5.95 -9.49 22.79
C PRO A 159 -5.00 -8.68 23.68
N MET A 160 -4.04 -7.97 23.06
CA MET A 160 -3.05 -7.14 23.75
C MET A 160 -3.51 -5.68 23.91
N ALA A 161 -4.71 -5.33 23.44
CA ALA A 161 -5.19 -3.95 23.37
C ALA A 161 -4.16 -2.99 22.73
N ALA A 162 -3.41 -3.47 21.74
CA ALA A 162 -2.31 -2.74 21.09
C ALA A 162 -2.77 -1.85 19.93
N ILE A 163 -4.08 -1.67 19.72
CA ILE A 163 -4.63 -0.96 18.55
C ILE A 163 -5.57 0.14 19.01
N SER A 164 -5.35 1.35 18.51
CA SER A 164 -6.20 2.53 18.67
C SER A 164 -6.75 2.99 17.32
N ILE A 165 -7.82 3.81 17.35
CA ILE A 165 -8.26 4.58 16.18
C ILE A 165 -7.88 6.02 16.42
N GLU A 166 -7.07 6.58 15.53
CA GLU A 166 -6.58 7.95 15.56
C GLU A 166 -6.78 8.56 14.18
N ASN A 167 -7.26 9.80 14.09
CA ASN A 167 -7.52 10.49 12.82
C ASN A 167 -8.17 9.58 11.76
N ASN A 168 -9.29 8.94 12.09
CA ASN A 168 -10.05 8.04 11.19
C ASN A 168 -9.31 6.80 10.64
N HIS A 169 -8.14 6.45 11.15
CA HIS A 169 -7.44 5.21 10.78
C HIS A 169 -6.97 4.43 12.00
N ALA A 170 -6.56 3.18 11.78
CA ALA A 170 -6.07 2.34 12.86
C ALA A 170 -4.58 2.60 13.07
N VAL A 171 -4.14 2.71 14.31
CA VAL A 171 -2.74 2.82 14.72
C VAL A 171 -2.40 1.62 15.60
N ILE A 172 -1.24 1.00 15.38
CA ILE A 172 -0.78 -0.18 16.14
C ILE A 172 0.43 0.24 16.96
N ASP A 173 0.36 0.01 18.26
CA ASP A 173 1.48 0.12 19.20
C ASP A 173 2.40 -1.09 19.01
N GLU A 174 3.53 -0.88 18.32
CA GLU A 174 4.51 -1.92 17.99
C GLU A 174 5.17 -2.52 19.26
N GLU A 175 5.17 -1.81 20.41
CA GLU A 175 5.75 -2.31 21.66
C GLU A 175 4.82 -3.31 22.37
N LYS A 176 3.50 -3.13 22.24
CA LYS A 176 2.49 -4.05 22.79
C LYS A 176 2.12 -5.18 21.84
N CYS A 177 2.32 -4.99 20.53
CA CYS A 177 1.91 -5.94 19.52
C CYS A 177 2.75 -7.21 19.55
N ILE A 178 2.10 -8.36 19.72
CA ILE A 178 2.73 -9.70 19.63
C ILE A 178 2.61 -10.32 18.23
N ALA A 179 2.16 -9.53 17.24
CA ALA A 179 1.91 -9.96 15.86
C ALA A 179 1.06 -11.24 15.69
N CYS A 180 0.01 -11.39 16.50
CA CYS A 180 -0.88 -12.57 16.45
C CYS A 180 -1.75 -12.70 15.18
N GLY A 181 -1.80 -11.68 14.32
CA GLY A 181 -2.55 -11.75 13.05
C GLY A 181 -4.05 -11.49 13.13
N MET A 182 -4.67 -11.52 14.32
CA MET A 182 -6.14 -11.40 14.44
C MET A 182 -6.71 -10.13 13.83
N CYS A 183 -6.04 -8.98 14.00
CA CYS A 183 -6.47 -7.72 13.43
C CYS A 183 -6.40 -7.71 11.89
N ALA A 184 -5.38 -8.34 11.30
CA ALA A 184 -5.25 -8.49 9.85
C ALA A 184 -6.38 -9.34 9.28
N VAL A 185 -6.64 -10.50 9.87
CA VAL A 185 -7.68 -11.45 9.44
C VAL A 185 -9.08 -10.86 9.59
N LYS A 186 -9.36 -10.14 10.68
CA LYS A 186 -10.69 -9.58 10.96
C LYS A 186 -10.97 -8.26 10.24
N CYS A 187 -9.98 -7.62 9.63
CA CYS A 187 -10.17 -6.35 8.95
C CYS A 187 -11.01 -6.57 7.68
N PRO A 188 -12.26 -6.10 7.59
CA PRO A 188 -13.12 -6.35 6.43
C PRO A 188 -12.62 -5.66 5.15
N ARG A 189 -11.70 -4.71 5.30
CA ARG A 189 -11.08 -3.95 4.21
C ARG A 189 -9.73 -4.51 3.76
N GLY A 190 -9.15 -5.46 4.50
CA GLY A 190 -7.78 -5.91 4.26
C GLY A 190 -6.73 -4.81 4.45
N ALA A 191 -7.04 -3.79 5.26
CA ALA A 191 -6.19 -2.61 5.43
C ALA A 191 -5.03 -2.82 6.42
N ILE A 192 -4.95 -3.98 7.09
CA ILE A 192 -3.88 -4.34 8.02
C ILE A 192 -3.12 -5.51 7.38
N ARG A 193 -1.82 -5.33 7.19
CA ARG A 193 -0.93 -6.30 6.57
C ARG A 193 0.11 -6.73 7.59
N ASP A 194 0.59 -7.95 7.48
CA ASP A 194 1.87 -8.31 8.08
C ASP A 194 2.99 -8.06 7.07
N TYR A 195 4.22 -8.19 7.54
CA TYR A 195 5.40 -8.08 6.70
C TYR A 195 5.56 -9.22 5.69
N ASN A 196 5.13 -10.44 6.01
CA ASN A 196 5.29 -11.61 5.14
C ASN A 196 4.13 -11.80 4.16
N GLY A 197 3.10 -10.95 4.20
CA GLY A 197 1.92 -11.07 3.35
C GLY A 197 0.99 -12.23 3.72
N ILE A 198 0.71 -12.49 5.01
CA ILE A 198 -0.38 -13.34 5.50
C ILE A 198 -1.60 -13.13 4.60
N PHE A 199 -1.85 -14.19 3.84
CA PHE A 199 -3.00 -14.40 2.99
C PHE A 199 -4.27 -14.13 3.78
N THR A 200 -4.82 -12.93 3.65
CA THR A 200 -6.25 -12.79 3.85
C THR A 200 -6.89 -13.62 2.74
N VAL A 201 -7.55 -14.72 3.13
CA VAL A 201 -8.33 -15.57 2.23
C VAL A 201 -9.41 -14.72 1.59
N ARG A 202 -9.12 -14.17 0.41
CA ARG A 202 -10.16 -13.64 -0.46
C ARG A 202 -9.95 -13.83 -1.96
N GLU A 203 -8.73 -14.05 -2.48
CA GLU A 203 -8.57 -14.11 -3.96
C GLU A 203 -7.52 -15.09 -4.52
N ALA A 204 -6.96 -16.03 -3.75
CA ALA A 204 -6.04 -17.01 -4.32
C ALA A 204 -6.17 -18.40 -3.69
N GLN A 205 -7.35 -19.05 -3.89
CA GLN A 205 -7.52 -20.51 -3.79
C GLN A 205 -8.93 -21.02 -4.19
N VAL A 206 -9.68 -20.32 -5.05
CA VAL A 206 -10.83 -20.93 -5.76
C VAL A 206 -10.42 -21.19 -7.20
N GLY A 207 -9.64 -22.25 -7.35
CA GLY A 207 -9.51 -22.99 -8.60
C GLY A 207 -9.88 -24.43 -8.29
N SER A 208 -11.19 -24.70 -8.28
CA SER A 208 -11.76 -26.05 -8.40
C SER A 208 -12.31 -26.16 -9.81
#